data_AF-X8JLP1-F1
#
_entry.id   AF-X8JLP1-F1
#
_cell.length_a   1.000
_cell.length_b   1.000
_cell.length_c   1.000
_cell.angle_alpha   90.00
_cell.angle_beta   90.00
_cell.angle_gamma   90.00
#
_symmetry.space_group_name_H-M   'P 1'
#
loop_
_entity.id
_entity.type
_entity.pdbx_description
1 polymer ?
#
loop_
_entity_poly.entity_id
_entity_poly.type
_entity_poly.pdbx_seq_one_letter_code
_entity_poly.pdbx_strand_id
1 'polypeptide(L)'
;MSATRRSDSARNHGEIAPMPSHDISNTESASVASTRRCITTASTLATDSRAFNAWADMVKLSSTIETNIPTGVHFEPIRNLQERTSMFPAWLKNPLSAEFRYLSPSHIYWRDYLCSEIQPGNGVYSDNGSDDPCLPNAVRNIFQICHRLRAVEEELYSETDVRYPVDTLLACICEVGADRPTNYLTDRLLRLPDCTTERFKVATTTVDGAIAIRVAGFEPYLSNPDLQQAASAIVNPDTLALELFHCVVGFQSLVSGENQMKMAMVSALHQKKVLGIRTQFVFGIFQYNWDFVQVNAACWMVEKASLLFIV
;
A
#
# COMPACT_ATOMS: atom_id res chain seq x y z
N MET A 1 59.88 -28.23 38.94
CA MET A 1 60.05 -26.91 39.59
C MET A 1 58.69 -26.24 39.54
N SER A 2 57.87 -26.38 40.59
CA SER A 2 57.81 -25.49 41.77
C SER A 2 56.84 -24.33 41.49
N ALA A 3 55.85 -23.98 42.32
CA ALA A 3 55.42 -24.51 43.60
C ALA A 3 54.00 -24.01 43.89
N THR A 4 53.27 -24.82 44.65
CA THR A 4 52.13 -24.50 45.51
C THR A 4 52.51 -23.39 46.51
N ARG A 5 51.58 -22.48 46.87
CA ARG A 5 51.15 -22.27 48.27
C ARG A 5 50.08 -21.18 48.46
N ARG A 6 49.07 -21.62 49.21
CA ARG A 6 48.16 -20.89 50.12
C ARG A 6 48.81 -19.75 50.91
N SER A 7 47.96 -18.80 51.32
CA SER A 7 47.64 -18.48 52.73
C SER A 7 46.61 -17.34 52.73
N ASP A 8 45.71 -17.14 53.69
CA ASP A 8 45.14 -17.94 54.77
C ASP A 8 44.14 -16.99 55.48
N SER A 9 43.12 -17.58 56.12
CA SER A 9 42.57 -17.13 57.41
C SER A 9 41.73 -15.82 57.43
N ALA A 10 40.58 -15.70 58.12
CA ALA A 10 40.15 -16.42 59.31
C ALA A 10 38.63 -16.28 59.59
N ARG A 11 38.08 -17.34 60.18
CA ARG A 11 37.17 -17.39 61.35
C ARG A 11 35.69 -17.00 61.25
N ASN A 12 34.88 -18.06 61.10
CA ASN A 12 33.78 -18.53 61.97
C ASN A 12 33.40 -17.71 63.23
N HIS A 13 32.09 -17.57 63.48
CA HIS A 13 31.39 -18.27 64.59
C HIS A 13 29.87 -18.03 64.63
N GLY A 14 29.12 -19.14 64.84
CA GLY A 14 27.88 -19.26 65.66
C GLY A 14 26.54 -19.14 64.93
N GLU A 15 25.78 -20.21 64.64
CA GLU A 15 24.87 -21.03 65.52
C GLU A 15 23.57 -20.27 65.93
N ILE A 16 22.31 -20.75 65.91
CA ILE A 16 21.62 -22.08 65.93
C ILE A 16 20.10 -21.83 65.62
N ALA A 17 19.46 -22.50 64.63
CA ALA A 17 18.37 -23.52 64.72
C ALA A 17 16.86 -23.01 64.70
N PRO A 18 15.81 -23.87 64.67
CA PRO A 18 15.16 -24.41 63.46
C PRO A 18 13.61 -24.27 63.36
N MET A 19 13.07 -24.40 62.11
CA MET A 19 11.75 -24.92 61.63
C MET A 19 10.40 -24.48 62.29
N PRO A 20 9.31 -24.24 61.51
CA PRO A 20 8.47 -25.37 61.09
C PRO A 20 7.87 -25.28 59.68
N SER A 21 7.64 -26.47 59.12
CA SER A 21 6.79 -26.76 57.98
C SER A 21 5.32 -26.41 58.24
N HIS A 22 4.70 -25.69 57.30
CA HIS A 22 3.26 -25.66 57.16
C HIS A 22 2.89 -25.87 55.69
N ASP A 23 2.20 -26.98 55.44
CA ASP A 23 1.42 -27.20 54.23
C ASP A 23 0.40 -26.06 54.08
N ILE A 24 0.52 -25.30 53.00
CA ILE A 24 -0.59 -24.54 52.43
C ILE A 24 -0.61 -24.86 50.95
N SER A 25 -1.61 -25.67 50.59
CA SER A 25 -2.17 -25.80 49.26
C SER A 25 -2.48 -24.41 48.70
N ASN A 26 -1.54 -23.84 47.95
CA ASN A 26 -1.83 -22.78 47.00
C ASN A 26 -1.82 -23.43 45.63
N THR A 27 -3.03 -23.75 45.17
CA THR A 27 -3.31 -23.91 43.76
C THR A 27 -2.91 -22.59 43.11
N GLU A 28 -1.70 -22.53 42.56
CA GLU A 28 -1.32 -21.53 41.57
C GLU A 28 -2.21 -21.77 40.35
N SER A 29 -3.44 -21.28 40.43
CA SER A 29 -4.11 -20.74 39.25
C SER A 29 -3.35 -19.47 38.91
N ALA A 30 -2.13 -19.65 38.39
CA ALA A 30 -1.54 -18.69 37.49
C ALA A 30 -2.51 -18.62 36.31
N SER A 31 -3.53 -17.77 36.42
CA SER A 31 -4.17 -17.23 35.25
C SER A 31 -3.03 -16.53 34.53
N VAL A 32 -2.46 -17.22 33.56
CA VAL A 32 -1.69 -16.63 32.48
C VAL A 32 -2.71 -15.79 31.72
N ALA A 33 -3.08 -14.65 32.32
CA ALA A 33 -3.73 -13.56 31.65
C ALA A 33 -2.68 -13.09 30.67
N SER A 34 -2.71 -13.69 29.49
CA SER A 34 -1.99 -13.24 28.31
C SER A 34 -2.43 -11.79 28.12
N THR A 35 -1.62 -10.86 28.65
CA THR A 35 -1.74 -9.43 28.43
C THR A 35 -1.34 -9.20 26.98
N ARG A 36 -2.20 -9.63 26.05
CA ARG A 36 -2.09 -9.26 24.64
C ARG A 36 -2.18 -7.75 24.62
N ARG A 37 -1.04 -7.09 24.41
CA ARG A 37 -0.96 -5.64 24.21
C ARG A 37 -1.90 -5.28 23.07
N CYS A 38 -2.76 -4.30 23.32
CA CYS A 38 -3.67 -3.75 22.33
C CYS A 38 -2.85 -3.10 21.20
N ILE A 39 -3.15 -3.43 19.95
CA ILE A 39 -2.49 -2.85 18.77
C ILE A 39 -3.07 -1.45 18.51
N THR A 40 -2.23 -0.42 18.51
CA THR A 40 -2.67 0.98 18.34
C THR A 40 -2.18 1.64 17.05
N THR A 41 -1.34 0.96 16.27
CA THR A 41 -0.77 1.50 15.02
C THR A 41 -1.17 0.65 13.82
N ALA A 42 -1.33 1.30 12.67
CA ALA A 42 -1.65 0.62 11.42
C ALA A 42 -0.52 -0.31 10.96
N SER A 43 0.74 0.08 11.12
CA SER A 43 1.88 -0.76 10.75
C SER A 43 1.91 -2.08 11.52
N THR A 44 1.73 -2.04 12.85
CA THR A 44 1.67 -3.26 13.67
C THR A 44 0.45 -4.11 13.32
N LEU A 45 -0.71 -3.48 13.07
CA LEU A 45 -1.90 -4.20 12.62
C LEU A 45 -1.68 -4.87 11.26
N ALA A 46 -1.06 -4.19 10.31
CA ALA A 46 -0.76 -4.69 8.96
C ALA A 46 0.21 -5.88 8.98
N THR A 47 1.14 -5.94 9.94
CA THR A 47 2.08 -7.06 10.08
C THR A 47 1.51 -8.27 10.84
N ASP A 48 0.52 -8.08 11.71
CA ASP A 48 -0.13 -9.19 12.43
C ASP A 48 -1.28 -9.74 11.57
N SER A 49 -1.04 -10.82 10.83
CA SER A 49 -2.04 -11.41 9.93
C SER A 49 -3.35 -11.77 10.62
N ARG A 50 -3.32 -12.17 11.90
CA ARG A 50 -4.54 -12.56 12.62
C ARG A 50 -5.35 -11.33 13.02
N ALA A 51 -4.68 -10.32 13.54
CA ALA A 51 -5.33 -9.06 13.91
C ALA A 51 -5.83 -8.32 12.66
N PHE A 52 -5.04 -8.30 11.59
CA PHE A 52 -5.42 -7.74 10.30
C PHE A 52 -6.68 -8.40 9.73
N ASN A 53 -6.73 -9.74 9.67
CA ASN A 53 -7.90 -10.44 9.15
C ASN A 53 -9.15 -10.17 9.99
N ALA A 54 -9.01 -10.14 11.32
CA ALA A 54 -10.12 -9.77 12.19
C ALA A 54 -10.60 -8.32 11.96
N TRP A 55 -9.68 -7.39 11.74
CA TRP A 55 -10.03 -6.01 11.36
C TRP A 55 -10.68 -5.94 9.98
N ALA A 56 -10.14 -6.67 8.99
CA ALA A 56 -10.63 -6.76 7.63
C ALA A 56 -12.09 -7.24 7.61
N ASP A 57 -12.40 -8.29 8.36
CA ASP A 57 -13.77 -8.80 8.50
C ASP A 57 -14.74 -7.73 9.05
N MET A 58 -14.31 -6.94 10.04
CA MET A 58 -15.12 -5.87 10.62
C MET A 58 -15.42 -4.74 9.63
N VAL A 59 -14.44 -4.34 8.84
CA VAL A 59 -14.63 -3.34 7.77
C VAL A 59 -15.21 -3.93 6.48
N LYS A 60 -15.48 -5.25 6.48
CA LYS A 60 -15.99 -6.03 5.35
C LYS A 60 -15.05 -6.00 4.13
N LEU A 61 -13.76 -5.95 4.39
CA LEU A 61 -12.71 -6.07 3.40
C LEU A 61 -12.54 -7.56 3.03
N SER A 62 -12.56 -7.90 1.73
CA SER A 62 -12.11 -9.24 1.33
C SER A 62 -10.62 -9.37 1.63
N SER A 63 -10.25 -10.41 2.37
CA SER A 63 -8.84 -10.70 2.65
C SER A 63 -8.09 -11.14 1.40
N THR A 64 -8.79 -11.77 0.45
CA THR A 64 -8.23 -12.29 -0.80
C THR A 64 -8.41 -11.30 -1.95
N ILE A 65 -7.35 -11.16 -2.76
CA ILE A 65 -7.38 -10.47 -4.05
C ILE A 65 -7.91 -11.43 -5.09
N GLU A 66 -9.01 -11.07 -5.75
CA GLU A 66 -9.69 -11.92 -6.72
C GLU A 66 -9.15 -11.61 -8.12
N THR A 67 -8.70 -12.65 -8.83
CA THR A 67 -8.25 -12.48 -10.21
C THR A 67 -9.40 -12.55 -11.21
N ASN A 68 -10.53 -13.17 -10.82
CA ASN A 68 -11.71 -13.30 -11.65
C ASN A 68 -12.66 -12.11 -11.44
N ILE A 69 -12.73 -11.23 -12.43
CA ILE A 69 -13.60 -10.05 -12.39
C ILE A 69 -15.08 -10.48 -12.54
N PRO A 70 -15.98 -10.11 -11.60
CA PRO A 70 -17.39 -10.47 -11.70
C PRO A 70 -18.04 -9.96 -12.97
N THR A 71 -18.90 -10.77 -13.58
CA THR A 71 -19.65 -10.39 -14.78
C THR A 71 -20.64 -9.25 -14.47
N GLY A 72 -20.76 -8.28 -15.37
CA GLY A 72 -21.69 -7.15 -15.21
C GLY A 72 -21.13 -5.83 -15.74
N VAL A 73 -22.02 -4.94 -16.19
CA VAL A 73 -21.66 -3.68 -16.87
C VAL A 73 -20.76 -2.79 -16.01
N HIS A 74 -20.96 -2.78 -14.69
CA HIS A 74 -20.14 -2.00 -13.76
C HIS A 74 -18.67 -2.44 -13.70
N PHE A 75 -18.40 -3.71 -14.01
CA PHE A 75 -17.06 -4.29 -14.02
C PHE A 75 -16.40 -4.31 -15.40
N GLU A 76 -17.15 -3.96 -16.44
CA GLU A 76 -16.65 -3.89 -17.81
C GLU A 76 -15.42 -2.98 -17.95
N PRO A 77 -15.36 -1.79 -17.33
CA PRO A 77 -14.17 -0.95 -17.41
C PRO A 77 -12.91 -1.63 -16.87
N ILE A 78 -13.02 -2.38 -15.77
CA ILE A 78 -11.86 -3.06 -15.18
C ILE A 78 -11.47 -4.29 -16.02
N ARG A 79 -12.43 -5.04 -16.56
CA ARG A 79 -12.12 -6.12 -17.53
C ARG A 79 -11.39 -5.58 -18.75
N ASN A 80 -11.90 -4.50 -19.34
CA ASN A 80 -11.27 -3.88 -20.50
C ASN A 80 -9.86 -3.37 -20.17
N LEU A 81 -9.65 -2.82 -18.98
CA LEU A 81 -8.32 -2.43 -18.53
C LEU A 81 -7.41 -3.65 -18.38
N GLN A 82 -7.86 -4.71 -17.71
CA GLN A 82 -7.10 -5.95 -17.50
C GLN A 82 -6.70 -6.58 -18.84
N GLU A 83 -7.64 -6.74 -19.77
CA GLU A 83 -7.38 -7.25 -21.12
C GLU A 83 -6.33 -6.39 -21.85
N ARG A 84 -6.45 -5.06 -21.75
CA ARG A 84 -5.52 -4.11 -22.39
C ARG A 84 -4.13 -4.11 -21.79
N THR A 85 -3.93 -4.56 -20.54
CA THR A 85 -2.58 -4.67 -19.95
C THR A 85 -1.69 -5.67 -20.70
N SER A 86 -2.31 -6.63 -21.42
CA SER A 86 -1.62 -7.60 -22.26
C SER A 86 -1.37 -7.11 -23.70
N MET A 87 -1.67 -5.84 -24.00
CA MET A 87 -1.59 -5.30 -25.36
C MET A 87 -0.53 -4.20 -25.43
N PHE A 88 0.42 -4.35 -26.36
CA PHE A 88 1.39 -3.30 -26.65
C PHE A 88 1.16 -2.74 -28.05
N PRO A 89 1.28 -1.42 -28.24
CA PRO A 89 1.21 -0.85 -29.57
C PRO A 89 2.43 -1.28 -30.39
N ALA A 90 2.24 -1.44 -31.69
CA ALA A 90 3.25 -1.98 -32.59
C ALA A 90 4.58 -1.19 -32.56
N TRP A 91 4.51 0.12 -32.35
CA TRP A 91 5.69 0.98 -32.29
C TRP A 91 6.64 0.60 -31.14
N LEU A 92 6.13 0.10 -30.02
CA LEU A 92 6.93 -0.27 -28.85
C LEU A 92 7.84 -1.47 -29.14
N LYS A 93 7.48 -2.30 -30.13
CA LYS A 93 8.23 -3.48 -30.57
C LYS A 93 9.35 -3.14 -31.55
N ASN A 94 9.33 -1.93 -32.11
CA ASN A 94 10.29 -1.49 -33.11
C ASN A 94 11.26 -0.49 -32.47
N PRO A 95 12.53 -0.85 -32.23
CA PRO A 95 13.50 0.09 -31.64
C PRO A 95 13.79 1.31 -32.54
N LEU A 96 13.40 1.26 -33.81
CA LEU A 96 13.53 2.35 -34.79
C LEU A 96 12.27 3.21 -34.94
N SER A 97 11.24 2.98 -34.11
CA SER A 97 10.00 3.77 -34.12
C SER A 97 10.29 5.27 -33.89
N ALA A 98 9.48 6.13 -34.50
CA ALA A 98 9.64 7.59 -34.40
C ALA A 98 9.35 8.11 -32.97
N GLU A 99 8.58 7.36 -32.21
CA GLU A 99 8.17 7.62 -30.84
C GLU A 99 9.38 7.56 -29.89
N PHE A 100 10.40 6.75 -30.25
CA PHE A 100 11.70 6.67 -29.58
C PHE A 100 12.74 7.70 -30.05
N ARG A 101 12.42 8.57 -31.03
CA ARG A 101 13.40 9.48 -31.66
C ARG A 101 14.17 10.38 -30.67
N TYR A 102 13.56 10.74 -29.54
CA TYR A 102 14.14 11.66 -28.56
C TYR A 102 14.53 10.98 -27.24
N LEU A 103 15.06 9.75 -27.32
CA LEU A 103 15.63 9.08 -26.16
C LEU A 103 17.05 9.55 -25.85
N SER A 104 17.34 9.75 -24.56
CA SER A 104 18.70 9.91 -24.06
C SER A 104 19.54 8.66 -24.37
N PRO A 105 20.85 8.79 -24.67
CA PRO A 105 21.75 7.64 -24.83
C PRO A 105 21.69 6.64 -23.67
N SER A 106 21.51 7.13 -22.43
CA SER A 106 21.38 6.29 -21.24
C SER A 106 20.14 5.38 -21.23
N HIS A 107 19.12 5.70 -22.04
CA HIS A 107 17.86 4.94 -22.11
C HIS A 107 17.80 3.96 -23.29
N ILE A 108 18.81 3.97 -24.17
CA ILE A 108 18.88 3.06 -25.33
C ILE A 108 18.85 1.60 -24.88
N TYR A 109 19.60 1.26 -23.83
CA TYR A 109 19.60 -0.09 -23.24
C TYR A 109 18.18 -0.54 -22.84
N TRP A 110 17.42 0.32 -22.16
CA TRP A 110 16.07 -0.02 -21.70
C TRP A 110 15.06 -0.14 -22.84
N ARG A 111 15.21 0.70 -23.89
CA ARG A 111 14.44 0.53 -25.13
C ARG A 111 14.69 -0.84 -25.74
N ASP A 112 15.95 -1.19 -25.94
CA ASP A 112 16.32 -2.44 -26.62
C ASP A 112 15.88 -3.65 -25.80
N TYR A 113 16.05 -3.59 -24.47
CA TYR A 113 15.56 -4.59 -23.54
C TYR A 113 14.04 -4.74 -23.60
N LEU A 114 13.28 -3.64 -23.50
CA LEU A 114 11.82 -3.68 -23.62
C LEU A 114 11.39 -4.26 -24.96
N CYS A 115 11.98 -3.78 -26.07
CA CYS A 115 11.69 -4.24 -27.42
C CYS A 115 11.94 -5.75 -27.56
N SER A 116 13.01 -6.30 -26.96
CA SER A 116 13.30 -7.74 -27.05
C SER A 116 12.32 -8.60 -26.27
N GLU A 117 11.86 -8.14 -25.10
CA GLU A 117 10.94 -8.86 -24.24
C GLU A 117 9.52 -8.95 -24.84
N ILE A 118 9.10 -7.94 -25.60
CA ILE A 118 7.73 -7.87 -26.14
C ILE A 118 7.61 -8.34 -27.60
N GLN A 119 8.68 -8.92 -28.17
CA GLN A 119 8.65 -9.49 -29.52
C GLN A 119 7.61 -10.62 -29.63
N PRO A 120 6.99 -10.81 -30.83
CA PRO A 120 6.10 -11.93 -31.08
C PRO A 120 6.78 -13.26 -30.75
N GLY A 121 6.18 -14.06 -29.87
CA GLY A 121 6.70 -15.37 -29.44
C GLY A 121 7.49 -15.37 -28.13
N ASN A 122 7.87 -14.21 -27.58
CA ASN A 122 8.59 -14.11 -26.30
C ASN A 122 7.67 -13.83 -25.09
N GLY A 123 6.35 -13.79 -25.27
CA GLY A 123 5.42 -13.52 -24.18
C GLY A 123 3.95 -13.69 -24.55
N VAL A 124 3.08 -13.29 -23.62
CA VAL A 124 1.60 -13.39 -23.72
C VAL A 124 0.99 -12.14 -24.36
N TYR A 125 1.81 -11.23 -24.90
CA TYR A 125 1.37 -9.90 -25.33
C TYR A 125 0.85 -9.89 -26.77
N SER A 126 -0.29 -9.22 -27.00
CA SER A 126 -0.90 -9.09 -28.33
C SER A 126 -0.59 -7.76 -29.02
N ASP A 127 -0.75 -7.73 -30.34
CA ASP A 127 -0.40 -6.61 -31.24
C ASP A 127 -1.50 -5.53 -31.38
N ASN A 128 -2.63 -5.67 -30.68
CA ASN A 128 -3.79 -4.79 -30.84
C ASN A 128 -3.80 -3.60 -29.87
N GLY A 129 -2.62 -3.17 -29.39
CA GLY A 129 -2.51 -2.00 -28.52
C GLY A 129 -2.96 -0.73 -29.22
N SER A 130 -3.79 0.07 -28.55
CA SER A 130 -4.16 1.40 -29.02
C SER A 130 -2.98 2.36 -28.90
N ASP A 131 -2.78 3.20 -29.90
CA ASP A 131 -1.85 4.32 -29.81
C ASP A 131 -2.41 5.39 -28.87
N ASP A 132 -2.03 5.30 -27.60
CA ASP A 132 -2.22 6.39 -26.65
C ASP A 132 -1.15 7.45 -26.91
N PRO A 133 -1.52 8.70 -27.27
CA PRO A 133 -0.57 9.76 -27.59
C PRO A 133 0.31 10.16 -26.40
N CYS A 134 -0.08 9.84 -25.17
CA CYS A 134 0.70 10.09 -23.96
C CYS A 134 1.70 8.97 -23.64
N LEU A 135 1.48 7.76 -24.18
CA LEU A 135 2.30 6.59 -23.87
C LEU A 135 3.79 6.77 -24.22
N PRO A 136 4.19 7.38 -25.35
CA PRO A 136 5.61 7.65 -25.61
C PRO A 136 6.30 8.47 -24.50
N ASN A 137 5.58 9.41 -23.87
CA ASN A 137 6.12 10.19 -22.76
C ASN A 137 6.19 9.36 -21.47
N ALA A 138 5.15 8.55 -21.19
CA ALA A 138 5.15 7.65 -20.04
C ALA A 138 6.30 6.63 -20.11
N VAL A 139 6.55 6.04 -21.28
CA VAL A 139 7.64 5.08 -21.51
C VAL A 139 9.02 5.70 -21.21
N ARG A 140 9.21 6.98 -21.53
CA ARG A 140 10.47 7.69 -21.20
C ARG A 140 10.66 7.83 -19.69
N ASN A 141 9.60 8.17 -18.96
CA ASN A 141 9.64 8.22 -17.51
C ASN A 141 9.95 6.84 -16.92
N ILE A 142 9.36 5.78 -17.46
CA ILE A 142 9.66 4.39 -17.06
C ILE A 142 11.15 4.08 -17.28
N PHE A 143 11.72 4.39 -18.45
CA PHE A 143 13.15 4.16 -18.69
C PHE A 143 14.06 4.93 -17.73
N GLN A 144 13.69 6.17 -17.39
CA GLN A 144 14.41 6.96 -16.40
C GLN A 144 14.34 6.32 -15.01
N ILE A 145 13.19 5.77 -14.63
CA ILE A 145 12.99 5.05 -13.37
C ILE A 145 13.85 3.79 -13.35
N CYS A 146 13.76 2.94 -14.38
CA CYS A 146 14.57 1.72 -14.48
C CYS A 146 16.08 2.04 -14.40
N HIS A 147 16.52 3.09 -15.10
CA HIS A 147 17.92 3.51 -15.05
C HIS A 147 18.34 3.94 -13.64
N ARG A 148 17.50 4.69 -12.93
CA ARG A 148 17.76 5.08 -11.54
C ARG A 148 17.75 3.90 -10.59
N LEU A 149 16.76 3.00 -10.69
CA LEU A 149 16.66 1.83 -9.83
C LEU A 149 17.90 0.94 -9.97
N ARG A 150 18.39 0.73 -11.19
CA ARG A 150 19.64 -0.01 -11.41
C ARG A 150 20.86 0.67 -10.76
N ALA A 151 20.95 1.99 -10.84
CA ALA A 151 22.01 2.73 -10.14
C ALA A 151 21.86 2.65 -8.61
N VAL A 152 20.63 2.54 -8.12
CA VAL A 152 20.29 2.38 -6.70
C VAL A 152 20.64 0.98 -6.20
N GLU A 153 20.47 -0.08 -7.00
CA GLU A 153 20.89 -1.45 -6.59
C GLU A 153 22.41 -1.57 -6.32
N GLU A 154 23.21 -0.67 -6.89
CA GLU A 154 24.67 -0.69 -6.76
C GLU A 154 25.17 -0.03 -5.45
N GLU A 155 24.33 0.65 -4.66
CA GLU A 155 24.70 1.21 -3.34
C GLU A 155 23.60 0.99 -2.25
N LEU A 156 23.96 1.13 -0.97
CA LEU A 156 23.01 1.02 0.15
C LEU A 156 22.19 2.31 0.29
N TYR A 157 20.99 2.34 -0.28
CA TYR A 157 20.13 3.53 -0.28
C TYR A 157 18.94 3.49 0.70
N SER A 158 18.39 4.66 0.99
CA SER A 158 17.23 4.84 1.87
C SER A 158 15.92 4.52 1.15
N GLU A 159 14.85 4.26 1.91
CA GLU A 159 13.50 4.09 1.37
C GLU A 159 13.07 5.27 0.46
N THR A 160 13.44 6.49 0.84
CA THR A 160 13.11 7.71 0.07
C THR A 160 13.74 7.68 -1.32
N ASP A 161 14.96 7.17 -1.44
CA ASP A 161 15.66 7.09 -2.73
C ASP A 161 15.00 6.08 -3.68
N VAL A 162 14.43 5.00 -3.12
CA VAL A 162 13.72 3.96 -3.86
C VAL A 162 12.32 4.42 -4.26
N ARG A 163 11.65 5.21 -3.42
CA ARG A 163 10.31 5.77 -3.69
C ARG A 163 10.33 6.90 -4.70
N TYR A 164 11.36 7.74 -4.68
CA TYR A 164 11.45 8.96 -5.48
C TYR A 164 11.09 8.78 -6.97
N PRO A 165 11.59 7.73 -7.68
CA PRO A 165 11.24 7.52 -9.08
C PRO A 165 9.75 7.22 -9.29
N VAL A 166 9.12 6.45 -8.40
CA VAL A 166 7.69 6.11 -8.51
C VAL A 166 6.81 7.29 -8.12
N ASP A 167 7.18 8.03 -7.07
CA ASP A 167 6.51 9.28 -6.70
C ASP A 167 6.54 10.29 -7.86
N THR A 168 7.68 10.38 -8.56
CA THR A 168 7.81 11.22 -9.75
C THR A 168 6.88 10.77 -10.87
N LEU A 169 6.75 9.46 -11.13
CA LEU A 169 5.82 8.94 -12.14
C LEU A 169 4.38 9.31 -11.83
N LEU A 170 3.96 9.10 -10.58
CA LEU A 170 2.59 9.37 -10.12
C LEU A 170 2.27 10.86 -10.14
N ALA A 171 3.24 11.70 -9.76
CA ALA A 171 3.14 13.15 -9.90
C ALA A 171 2.98 13.56 -11.36
N CYS A 172 3.79 13.01 -12.28
CA CYS A 172 3.67 13.29 -13.72
C CYS A 172 2.29 12.91 -14.27
N ILE A 173 1.71 11.78 -13.86
CA ILE A 173 0.34 11.39 -14.27
C ILE A 173 -0.68 12.48 -13.91
N CYS A 174 -0.50 13.14 -12.76
CA CYS A 174 -1.39 14.22 -12.31
C CYS A 174 -1.18 15.55 -13.05
N GLU A 175 -0.03 15.75 -13.71
CA GLU A 175 0.33 17.01 -14.37
C GLU A 175 -0.11 17.09 -15.85
N VAL A 176 -0.46 15.96 -16.47
CA VAL A 176 -0.89 15.90 -17.87
C VAL A 176 -2.34 16.38 -18.02
N GLY A 177 -2.54 17.66 -18.32
CA GLY A 177 -3.86 18.23 -18.66
C GLY A 177 -4.00 19.71 -18.33
N ALA A 178 -4.82 20.45 -19.10
CA ALA A 178 -5.05 21.89 -18.92
C ALA A 178 -6.03 22.21 -17.77
N ASP A 179 -6.95 21.30 -17.46
CA ASP A 179 -7.96 21.45 -16.40
C ASP A 179 -7.68 20.42 -15.30
N ARG A 180 -6.75 20.72 -14.39
CA ARG A 180 -6.13 19.77 -13.44
C ARG A 180 -7.02 19.50 -12.21
N PRO A 181 -7.75 18.38 -12.13
CA PRO A 181 -8.53 18.09 -10.95
C PRO A 181 -7.79 17.12 -10.02
N THR A 182 -6.63 16.57 -10.39
CA THR A 182 -5.93 15.50 -9.67
C THR A 182 -4.68 16.02 -8.97
N ASN A 183 -4.54 15.67 -7.70
CA ASN A 183 -3.40 15.98 -6.85
C ASN A 183 -2.72 14.69 -6.42
N TYR A 184 -1.38 14.65 -6.56
CA TYR A 184 -0.56 13.66 -5.90
C TYR A 184 -0.22 14.12 -4.48
N LEU A 185 -0.46 13.27 -3.49
CA LEU A 185 -0.23 13.52 -2.08
C LEU A 185 0.68 12.44 -1.52
N THR A 186 1.70 12.80 -0.76
CA THR A 186 2.57 11.85 -0.05
C THR A 186 2.43 12.00 1.45
N ASP A 187 2.72 10.92 2.18
CA ASP A 187 2.84 10.87 3.65
C ASP A 187 1.62 11.44 4.40
N ARG A 188 0.42 11.19 3.85
CA ARG A 188 -0.84 11.64 4.46
C ARG A 188 -1.40 10.59 5.39
N LEU A 189 -1.99 11.06 6.50
CA LEU A 189 -2.78 10.23 7.40
C LEU A 189 -4.21 10.12 6.88
N LEU A 190 -4.62 8.91 6.54
CA LEU A 190 -5.97 8.57 6.17
C LEU A 190 -6.74 8.01 7.37
N ARG A 191 -7.99 8.41 7.52
CA ARG A 191 -8.93 7.94 8.53
C ARG A 191 -9.41 6.55 8.18
N LEU A 192 -9.33 5.63 9.12
CA LEU A 192 -9.92 4.31 9.01
C LEU A 192 -11.33 4.31 9.62
N PRO A 193 -12.20 3.39 9.20
CA PRO A 193 -13.48 3.18 9.87
C PRO A 193 -13.26 2.86 11.34
N ASP A 194 -14.14 3.36 12.20
CA ASP A 194 -14.09 3.04 13.63
C ASP A 194 -14.44 1.56 13.84
N CYS A 195 -13.41 0.75 14.03
CA CYS A 195 -13.47 -0.69 14.27
C CYS A 195 -12.65 -1.02 15.52
N THR A 196 -12.90 -0.29 16.60
CA THR A 196 -12.19 -0.41 17.87
C THR A 196 -12.58 -1.69 18.61
N THR A 197 -11.59 -2.49 19.01
CA THR A 197 -11.77 -3.68 19.86
C THR A 197 -10.80 -3.65 21.05
N GLU A 198 -10.91 -4.63 21.95
CA GLU A 198 -9.90 -4.83 23.00
C GLU A 198 -8.52 -5.20 22.41
N ARG A 199 -8.50 -5.79 21.21
CA ARG A 199 -7.27 -6.29 20.57
C ARG A 199 -6.59 -5.24 19.71
N PHE A 200 -7.35 -4.37 19.05
CA PHE A 200 -6.81 -3.29 18.21
C PHE A 200 -7.66 -2.03 18.27
N LYS A 201 -7.00 -0.88 18.30
CA LYS A 201 -7.57 0.48 18.29
C LYS A 201 -6.79 1.34 17.32
N VAL A 202 -7.03 1.13 16.04
CA VAL A 202 -6.33 1.82 14.95
C VAL A 202 -7.31 2.74 14.24
N ALA A 203 -7.11 4.05 14.38
CA ALA A 203 -7.99 5.06 13.80
C ALA A 203 -7.49 5.60 12.46
N THR A 204 -6.21 5.42 12.15
CA THR A 204 -5.57 6.03 10.99
C THR A 204 -4.52 5.12 10.38
N THR A 205 -4.28 5.26 9.08
CA THR A 205 -3.14 4.68 8.36
C THR A 205 -2.38 5.78 7.64
N THR A 206 -1.07 5.61 7.47
CA THR A 206 -0.26 6.49 6.63
C THR A 206 -0.23 5.90 5.23
N VAL A 207 -0.44 6.73 4.21
CA VAL A 207 -0.16 6.37 2.82
C VAL A 207 1.17 6.93 2.39
N ASP A 208 1.90 6.15 1.60
CA ASP A 208 3.15 6.61 1.02
C ASP A 208 2.89 7.55 -0.15
N GLY A 209 1.87 7.23 -0.93
CA GLY A 209 1.37 8.06 -2.02
C GLY A 209 -0.14 7.95 -2.17
N ALA A 210 -0.78 8.97 -2.73
CA ALA A 210 -2.18 8.93 -3.09
C ALA A 210 -2.50 9.92 -4.20
N ILE A 211 -3.44 9.56 -5.06
CA ILE A 211 -4.01 10.44 -6.07
C ILE A 211 -5.44 10.78 -5.63
N ALA A 212 -5.69 12.06 -5.41
CA ALA A 212 -7.00 12.59 -5.06
C ALA A 212 -7.51 13.54 -6.12
N ILE A 213 -8.81 13.47 -6.41
CA ILE A 213 -9.51 14.41 -7.26
C ILE A 213 -10.04 15.54 -6.38
N ARG A 214 -9.53 16.76 -6.57
CA ARG A 214 -9.96 17.97 -5.88
C ARG A 214 -11.25 18.51 -6.50
N VAL A 215 -12.34 18.45 -5.75
CA VAL A 215 -13.65 18.99 -6.13
C VAL A 215 -13.88 20.29 -5.37
N ALA A 216 -13.55 21.40 -6.02
CA ALA A 216 -13.78 22.74 -5.47
C ALA A 216 -15.26 23.15 -5.58
N GLY A 217 -15.75 23.93 -4.62
CA GLY A 217 -17.11 24.50 -4.68
C GLY A 217 -18.24 23.47 -4.55
N PHE A 218 -17.96 22.28 -4.00
CA PHE A 218 -19.00 21.27 -3.78
C PHE A 218 -19.87 21.64 -2.57
N GLU A 219 -20.91 22.43 -2.82
CA GLU A 219 -21.76 23.05 -1.79
C GLU A 219 -22.25 22.09 -0.71
N PRO A 220 -22.74 20.86 -1.01
CA PRO A 220 -23.17 19.94 0.03
C PRO A 220 -22.08 19.61 1.06
N TYR A 221 -20.81 19.54 0.64
CA TYR A 221 -19.67 19.30 1.53
C TYR A 221 -19.26 20.55 2.30
N LEU A 222 -19.32 21.72 1.66
CA LEU A 222 -18.92 22.99 2.28
C LEU A 222 -19.93 23.49 3.32
N SER A 223 -21.23 23.26 3.08
CA SER A 223 -22.31 23.75 3.93
C SER A 223 -22.67 22.79 5.08
N ASN A 224 -22.09 21.58 5.13
CA ASN A 224 -22.46 20.54 6.09
C ASN A 224 -21.22 19.97 6.80
N PRO A 225 -20.92 20.42 8.03
CA PRO A 225 -19.78 19.93 8.82
C PRO A 225 -19.81 18.42 9.09
N ASP A 226 -21.00 17.83 9.30
CA ASP A 226 -21.13 16.39 9.56
C ASP A 226 -20.76 15.60 8.30
N LEU A 227 -21.22 16.05 7.13
CA LEU A 227 -20.82 15.45 5.86
C LEU A 227 -19.33 15.67 5.61
N GLN A 228 -18.78 16.85 5.91
CA GLN A 228 -17.36 17.12 5.77
C GLN A 228 -16.52 16.14 6.61
N GLN A 229 -16.92 15.91 7.86
CA GLN A 229 -16.26 14.97 8.75
C GLN A 229 -16.38 13.52 8.25
N ALA A 230 -17.56 13.11 7.80
CA ALA A 230 -17.84 11.74 7.36
C ALA A 230 -17.24 11.41 5.99
N ALA A 231 -17.22 12.38 5.06
CA ALA A 231 -16.71 12.21 3.71
C ALA A 231 -15.21 12.49 3.58
N SER A 232 -14.55 13.03 4.61
CA SER A 232 -13.10 13.22 4.58
C SER A 232 -12.37 11.92 4.85
N ALA A 233 -11.60 11.45 3.86
CA ALA A 233 -10.63 10.39 4.06
C ALA A 233 -9.38 10.88 4.80
N ILE A 234 -9.03 12.17 4.74
CA ILE A 234 -7.82 12.73 5.39
C ILE A 234 -8.10 13.13 6.84
N VAL A 235 -7.10 12.94 7.69
CA VAL A 235 -7.03 13.56 9.01
C VAL A 235 -6.70 15.04 8.87
N ASN A 236 -7.60 15.91 9.33
CA ASN A 236 -7.53 17.37 9.19
C ASN A 236 -7.57 17.81 7.71
N PRO A 237 -8.71 17.61 7.02
CA PRO A 237 -8.84 17.95 5.60
C PRO A 237 -8.80 19.45 5.35
N ASP A 238 -8.51 19.80 4.09
CA ASP A 238 -8.83 21.12 3.55
C ASP A 238 -10.35 21.35 3.65
N THR A 239 -10.75 22.45 4.29
CA THR A 239 -12.17 22.77 4.49
C THR A 239 -12.80 23.45 3.27
N LEU A 240 -12.01 23.79 2.25
CA LEU A 240 -12.44 24.55 1.08
C LEU A 240 -12.69 23.68 -0.15
N ALA A 241 -12.27 22.41 -0.14
CA ALA A 241 -12.46 21.48 -1.24
C ALA A 241 -12.58 20.04 -0.75
N LEU A 242 -13.38 19.25 -1.46
CA LEU A 242 -13.42 17.81 -1.23
C LEU A 242 -12.25 17.14 -1.97
N GLU A 243 -11.39 16.43 -1.26
CA GLU A 243 -10.36 15.58 -1.85
C GLU A 243 -10.88 14.15 -1.98
N LEU A 244 -11.37 13.80 -3.17
CA LEU A 244 -11.91 12.49 -3.48
C LEU A 244 -10.79 11.53 -3.88
N PHE A 245 -10.45 10.58 -3.01
CA PHE A 245 -9.38 9.62 -3.26
C PHE A 245 -9.75 8.66 -4.39
N HIS A 246 -8.84 8.56 -5.35
CA HIS A 246 -8.95 7.69 -6.51
C HIS A 246 -7.92 6.57 -6.49
N CYS A 247 -6.70 6.86 -6.08
CA CYS A 247 -5.62 5.88 -5.97
C CYS A 247 -4.86 6.06 -4.65
N VAL A 248 -4.38 4.96 -4.06
CA VAL A 248 -3.47 4.96 -2.92
C VAL A 248 -2.28 4.05 -3.23
N VAL A 249 -1.13 4.38 -2.66
CA VAL A 249 0.13 3.70 -2.91
C VAL A 249 0.76 3.30 -1.59
N GLY A 250 1.14 2.03 -1.49
CA GLY A 250 1.91 1.47 -0.38
C GLY A 250 3.23 0.93 -0.90
N PHE A 251 4.33 1.59 -0.56
CA PHE A 251 5.67 1.07 -0.83
C PHE A 251 6.10 0.16 0.30
N GLN A 252 6.89 -0.86 -0.03
CA GLN A 252 7.36 -1.79 0.98
C GLN A 252 8.59 -1.22 1.70
N SER A 253 8.37 -0.56 2.83
CA SER A 253 9.39 -0.41 3.86
C SER A 253 9.02 -1.24 5.08
N LEU A 254 9.69 -2.39 5.25
CA LEU A 254 9.68 -3.23 6.47
C LEU A 254 8.29 -3.75 6.98
N VAL A 255 7.18 -3.37 6.35
CA VAL A 255 5.78 -3.65 6.71
C VAL A 255 5.10 -4.39 5.55
N SER A 256 3.99 -5.08 5.80
CA SER A 256 3.17 -5.64 4.71
C SER A 256 2.54 -4.51 3.89
N GLY A 257 3.22 -4.10 2.82
CA GLY A 257 2.78 -3.04 1.90
C GLY A 257 1.39 -3.32 1.31
N GLU A 258 1.11 -4.60 1.02
CA GLU A 258 -0.23 -5.05 0.62
C GLU A 258 -1.29 -4.70 1.67
N ASN A 259 -1.10 -5.08 2.93
CA ASN A 259 -2.08 -4.82 3.99
C ASN A 259 -2.24 -3.32 4.27
N GLN A 260 -1.16 -2.55 4.21
CA GLN A 260 -1.22 -1.10 4.36
C GLN A 260 -1.98 -0.43 3.20
N MET A 261 -1.71 -0.86 1.96
CA MET A 261 -2.49 -0.43 0.79
C MET A 261 -3.97 -0.78 0.96
N LYS A 262 -4.31 -2.00 1.39
CA LYS A 262 -5.70 -2.39 1.67
C LYS A 262 -6.35 -1.48 2.72
N MET A 263 -5.64 -1.15 3.80
CA MET A 263 -6.13 -0.22 4.82
C MET A 263 -6.43 1.17 4.25
N ALA A 264 -5.52 1.68 3.42
CA ALA A 264 -5.71 2.97 2.76
C ALA A 264 -6.88 2.96 1.76
N MET A 265 -7.05 1.87 1.01
CA MET A 265 -8.17 1.72 0.09
C MET A 265 -9.51 1.68 0.82
N VAL A 266 -9.57 1.02 1.99
CA VAL A 266 -10.76 1.02 2.86
C VAL A 266 -11.18 2.45 3.22
N SER A 267 -10.22 3.33 3.54
CA SER A 267 -10.50 4.76 3.81
C SER A 267 -11.20 5.44 2.62
N ALA A 268 -10.60 5.35 1.43
CA ALA A 268 -11.13 5.93 0.20
C ALA A 268 -12.50 5.35 -0.19
N LEU A 269 -12.69 4.05 0.00
CA LEU A 269 -13.95 3.38 -0.26
C LEU A 269 -15.05 3.83 0.71
N HIS A 270 -14.73 3.99 2.00
CA HIS A 270 -15.68 4.53 2.96
C HIS A 270 -16.09 5.97 2.63
N GLN A 271 -15.14 6.82 2.20
CA GLN A 271 -15.46 8.14 1.66
C GLN A 271 -16.47 8.04 0.51
N LYS A 272 -16.22 7.18 -0.49
CA LYS A 272 -17.15 6.97 -1.62
C LYS A 272 -18.52 6.47 -1.17
N LYS A 273 -18.58 5.63 -0.12
CA LYS A 273 -19.84 5.15 0.46
C LYS A 273 -20.66 6.25 1.09
N VAL A 274 -20.02 7.16 1.84
CA VAL A 274 -20.67 8.32 2.47
C VAL A 274 -21.20 9.28 1.40
N LEU A 275 -20.43 9.49 0.33
CA LEU A 275 -20.81 10.32 -0.81
C LEU A 275 -21.85 9.67 -1.75
N GLY A 276 -22.30 8.44 -1.47
CA GLY A 276 -23.31 7.75 -2.28
C GLY A 276 -22.81 7.17 -3.62
N ILE A 277 -21.50 7.23 -3.90
CA ILE A 277 -20.87 6.79 -5.17
C ILE A 277 -20.18 5.42 -5.03
N ARG A 278 -20.91 4.45 -4.47
CA ARG A 278 -20.40 3.13 -4.07
C ARG A 278 -19.82 2.28 -5.22
N THR A 279 -20.26 2.53 -6.44
CA THR A 279 -19.86 1.78 -7.65
C THR A 279 -18.55 2.26 -8.26
N GLN A 280 -18.00 3.40 -7.79
CA GLN A 280 -16.72 3.87 -8.29
C GLN A 280 -15.57 3.08 -7.67
N PHE A 281 -14.61 2.72 -8.52
CA PHE A 281 -13.39 2.05 -8.08
C PHE A 281 -12.44 3.01 -7.35
N VAL A 282 -11.73 2.45 -6.38
CA VAL A 282 -10.49 2.97 -5.81
C VAL A 282 -9.38 2.05 -6.29
N PHE A 283 -8.26 2.62 -6.74
CA PHE A 283 -7.07 1.86 -7.09
C PHE A 283 -6.08 1.82 -5.93
N GLY A 284 -5.39 0.71 -5.78
CA GLY A 284 -4.30 0.53 -4.84
C GLY A 284 -3.09 0.03 -5.56
N ILE A 285 -1.96 0.66 -5.33
CA ILE A 285 -0.68 0.26 -5.89
C ILE A 285 0.17 -0.20 -4.72
N PHE A 286 0.76 -1.38 -4.81
CA PHE A 286 1.79 -1.78 -3.86
C PHE A 286 2.99 -2.39 -4.55
N GLN A 287 4.16 -2.19 -3.95
CA GLN A 287 5.39 -2.81 -4.41
C GLN A 287 5.55 -4.18 -3.73
N TYR A 288 5.83 -5.21 -4.53
CA TYR A 288 6.11 -6.57 -4.08
C TYR A 288 7.48 -7.00 -4.61
N ASN A 289 8.30 -7.60 -3.75
CA ASN A 289 9.64 -8.11 -4.10
C ASN A 289 10.58 -7.05 -4.74
N TRP A 290 10.48 -5.78 -4.35
CA TRP A 290 11.29 -4.64 -4.86
C TRP A 290 11.14 -4.30 -6.34
N ASP A 291 10.92 -5.29 -7.21
CA ASP A 291 10.95 -5.11 -8.66
C ASP A 291 9.55 -4.95 -9.26
N PHE A 292 8.51 -5.42 -8.54
CA PHE A 292 7.17 -5.51 -9.07
C PHE A 292 6.24 -4.53 -8.39
N VAL A 293 5.42 -3.88 -9.21
CA VAL A 293 4.32 -3.04 -8.77
C VAL A 293 3.03 -3.75 -9.16
N GLN A 294 2.19 -4.04 -8.16
CA GLN A 294 0.86 -4.59 -8.39
C GLN A 294 -0.18 -3.49 -8.24
N VAL A 295 -1.03 -3.35 -9.25
CA VAL A 295 -2.20 -2.47 -9.23
C VAL A 295 -3.42 -3.31 -8.91
N ASN A 296 -4.27 -2.81 -8.00
CA ASN A 296 -5.49 -3.48 -7.59
C ASN A 296 -6.65 -2.49 -7.66
N ALA A 297 -7.79 -2.89 -8.19
CA ALA A 297 -9.02 -2.09 -8.15
C ALA A 297 -9.96 -2.61 -7.08
N ALA A 298 -10.58 -1.73 -6.30
CA ALA A 298 -11.63 -2.10 -5.35
C ALA A 298 -12.88 -1.22 -5.40
N CYS A 299 -14.03 -1.82 -5.11
CA CYS A 299 -15.33 -1.16 -5.04
C CYS A 299 -16.22 -1.83 -3.99
N TRP A 300 -17.35 -1.20 -3.64
CA TRP A 300 -18.35 -1.80 -2.77
C TRP A 300 -19.29 -2.73 -3.55
N MET A 301 -19.44 -3.96 -3.05
CA MET A 301 -20.43 -4.92 -3.57
C MET A 301 -21.68 -4.97 -2.70
N VAL A 302 -22.86 -4.75 -3.30
CA VAL A 302 -24.15 -4.73 -2.57
C VAL A 302 -24.51 -6.11 -1.99
N GLU A 303 -24.23 -7.19 -2.73
CA GLU A 303 -24.63 -8.55 -2.34
C GLU A 303 -23.78 -9.15 -1.22
N LYS A 304 -22.50 -8.75 -1.09
CA LYS A 304 -21.59 -9.24 -0.03
C LYS A 304 -21.25 -8.18 1.01
N ALA A 305 -21.65 -6.91 0.78
CA ALA A 305 -21.13 -5.75 1.48
C ALA A 305 -19.59 -5.76 1.57
N SER A 306 -18.91 -6.35 0.57
CA SER A 306 -17.48 -6.63 0.61
C SER A 306 -16.70 -5.78 -0.37
N LEU A 307 -15.43 -5.54 -0.05
CA LEU A 307 -14.45 -4.94 -0.96
C LEU A 307 -13.81 -6.03 -1.81
N LEU A 308 -13.98 -5.95 -3.13
CA LEU A 308 -13.37 -6.85 -4.09
C LEU A 308 -12.04 -6.24 -4.56
N PHE A 309 -10.94 -6.98 -4.59
CA PHE A 309 -9.73 -6.53 -5.31
C PHE A 309 -9.62 -7.26 -6.63
N ILE A 310 -9.24 -6.54 -7.67
CA ILE A 310 -9.03 -7.07 -9.02
C ILE A 310 -7.63 -6.66 -9.48
N VAL A 311 -6.86 -7.63 -9.97
CA VAL A 311 -5.56 -7.42 -10.65
C VAL A 311 -5.76 -6.90 -12.07
#